data_AF-A0A9W7G3I9-F1
#
_entry.id   AF-A0A9W7G3I9-F1
#
_cell.length_a   1.000
_cell.length_b   1.000
_cell.length_c   1.000
_cell.angle_alpha   90.00
_cell.angle_beta   90.00
_cell.angle_gamma   90.00
#
_symmetry.space_group_name_H-M   'P 1'
#
loop_
_entity.id
_entity.type
_entity.pdbx_description
1 polymer ?
#
loop_
_entity_poly.entity_id
_entity_poly.type
_entity_poly.pdbx_seq_one_letter_code
_entity_poly.pdbx_strand_id
1 'polypeptide(L)'
;MSDEPLAIKGKHKSHVMYAGTTMLQAKSGEDSDFPLIPNPPDSGCVCFVLRTGFTSAQEKLVRMIEGSQEKVKGSESSQCMQQALAVNNSLMTLMKLQVFCTNPPRVPIAGKIDSCLFDKTGTLTTDELVAVGDFESFSAKNKKLANDGLTAMTKVEGSAADLVLAGCNSLIFIDGEVAGDPLEIAALKAMRWEVKGETGKIGPKAKTEKR
;
A
#
# COMPACT_ATOMS: atom_id res chain seq x y z
N MET A 1 30.72 13.27 -18.55
CA MET A 1 29.38 12.67 -18.73
C MET A 1 29.25 12.27 -20.18
N SER A 2 29.12 10.99 -20.47
CA SER A 2 28.79 10.52 -21.82
C SER A 2 27.38 10.98 -22.19
N ASP A 3 27.19 11.57 -23.38
CA ASP A 3 25.88 11.96 -23.96
C ASP A 3 25.01 10.74 -24.31
N GLU A 4 24.80 9.85 -23.34
CA GLU A 4 23.91 8.70 -23.53
C GLU A 4 22.44 9.17 -23.41
N PRO A 5 21.58 8.90 -24.41
CA PRO A 5 20.20 9.34 -24.37
C PRO A 5 19.43 8.66 -23.24
N LEU A 6 18.52 9.41 -22.61
CA LEU A 6 17.70 8.92 -21.50
C LEU A 6 16.74 7.78 -21.93
N ALA A 7 17.14 6.54 -21.67
CA ALA A 7 16.33 5.35 -21.93
C ALA A 7 15.36 4.99 -20.77
N ILE A 8 14.22 5.71 -20.68
CA ILE A 8 13.20 5.59 -19.60
C ILE A 8 12.63 4.16 -19.44
N LYS A 9 12.47 3.41 -20.53
CA LYS A 9 11.87 2.06 -20.52
C LYS A 9 12.90 0.93 -20.41
N GLY A 10 14.19 1.24 -20.42
CA GLY A 10 15.28 0.28 -20.47
C GLY A 10 16.24 0.49 -19.32
N LYS A 11 17.49 0.82 -19.66
CA LYS A 11 18.61 0.95 -18.73
C LYS A 11 18.34 1.90 -17.56
N HIS A 12 17.57 2.97 -17.75
CA HIS A 12 17.31 3.97 -16.71
C HIS A 12 15.98 3.79 -15.97
N LYS A 13 15.29 2.65 -16.14
CA LYS A 13 13.95 2.42 -15.56
C LYS A 13 13.93 2.56 -14.03
N SER A 14 14.99 2.17 -13.33
CA SER A 14 15.12 2.29 -11.87
C SER A 14 15.18 3.73 -11.36
N HIS A 15 15.54 4.68 -12.22
CA HIS A 15 15.66 6.10 -11.89
C HIS A 15 14.45 6.92 -12.34
N VAL A 16 13.35 6.26 -12.72
CA VAL A 16 12.13 6.89 -13.20
C VAL A 16 11.02 6.69 -12.18
N MET A 17 10.46 7.79 -11.70
CA MET A 17 9.28 7.80 -10.85
C MET A 17 8.04 8.12 -11.69
N TYR A 18 6.89 7.54 -11.33
CA TYR A 18 5.64 7.75 -12.04
C TYR A 18 4.65 8.54 -11.17
N ALA A 19 3.85 9.39 -11.81
CA ALA A 19 2.73 10.03 -11.13
C ALA A 19 1.74 8.97 -10.63
N GLY A 20 1.21 9.18 -9.42
CA GLY A 20 0.29 8.26 -8.75
C GLY A 20 0.95 7.21 -7.85
N THR A 21 2.28 7.21 -7.71
CA THR A 21 2.98 6.39 -6.72
C THR A 21 3.41 7.22 -5.51
N THR A 22 3.28 6.65 -4.31
CA THR A 22 3.76 7.28 -3.07
C THR A 22 5.23 6.94 -2.83
N MET A 23 6.05 7.95 -2.61
CA MET A 23 7.42 7.79 -2.17
C MET A 23 7.44 7.55 -0.66
N LEU A 24 7.88 6.37 -0.23
CA LEU A 24 7.84 5.97 1.18
C LEU A 24 9.04 6.52 1.96
N GLN A 25 10.20 6.63 1.32
CA GLN A 25 11.40 7.19 1.91
C GLN A 25 12.26 7.85 0.82
N ALA A 26 12.84 9.00 1.15
CA ALA A 26 13.87 9.64 0.35
C ALA A 26 15.02 10.07 1.25
N LYS A 27 16.24 9.94 0.74
CA LYS A 27 17.44 10.45 1.38
C LYS A 27 18.11 11.41 0.40
N SER A 28 18.48 12.60 0.87
CA SER A 28 19.33 13.51 0.08
C SER A 28 20.70 12.87 -0.15
N GLY A 29 21.26 13.06 -1.34
CA GLY A 29 22.68 12.77 -1.59
C GLY A 29 23.55 13.62 -0.66
N GLU A 30 24.60 13.02 -0.10
CA GLU A 30 25.48 13.67 0.89
C GLU A 30 26.55 14.57 0.23
N ASP A 31 26.68 14.53 -1.10
CA ASP A 31 27.60 15.37 -1.86
C ASP A 31 26.87 16.02 -3.05
N SER A 32 27.24 17.27 -3.37
CA SER A 32 26.71 18.03 -4.49
C SER A 32 27.19 17.46 -5.82
N ASP A 33 26.61 16.33 -6.24
CA ASP A 33 26.74 15.77 -7.60
C ASP A 33 26.45 16.84 -8.68
N PHE A 34 25.71 17.88 -8.30
CA PHE A 34 25.47 19.09 -9.09
C PHE A 34 26.00 20.33 -8.36
N PRO A 35 27.25 20.77 -8.60
CA PRO A 35 27.85 21.92 -7.92
C PRO A 35 27.11 23.26 -8.18
N LEU A 36 26.21 23.29 -9.16
CA LEU A 36 25.43 24.48 -9.54
C LEU A 36 24.06 24.58 -8.88
N ILE A 37 23.56 23.51 -8.24
CA ILE A 37 22.21 23.47 -7.66
C ILE A 37 22.35 23.32 -6.14
N PRO A 38 21.81 24.27 -5.33
CA PRO A 38 21.83 24.14 -3.88
C PRO A 38 20.95 22.97 -3.42
N ASN A 39 21.29 22.37 -2.29
CA ASN A 39 20.49 21.31 -1.68
C ASN A 39 19.08 21.81 -1.34
N PRO A 40 18.05 20.97 -1.51
CA PRO A 40 16.68 21.37 -1.26
C PRO A 40 16.45 21.65 0.24
N PRO A 41 15.60 22.65 0.57
CA PRO A 41 15.43 23.12 1.95
C PRO A 41 14.77 22.08 2.88
N ASP A 42 14.09 21.10 2.31
CA ASP A 42 13.41 20.01 3.01
C ASP A 42 14.26 18.73 3.11
N SER A 43 15.54 18.77 2.70
CA SER A 43 16.41 17.59 2.61
C SER A 43 15.85 16.46 1.72
N GLY A 44 14.98 16.80 0.76
CA GLY A 44 14.45 15.87 -0.22
C GLY A 44 15.43 15.52 -1.35
N CYS A 45 14.94 14.83 -2.37
CA CYS A 45 15.71 14.51 -3.57
C CYS A 45 15.38 15.47 -4.73
N VAL A 46 16.40 15.90 -5.47
CA VAL A 46 16.21 16.71 -6.69
C VAL A 46 15.81 15.81 -7.86
N CYS A 47 14.71 16.15 -8.52
CA CYS A 47 14.16 15.38 -9.63
C CYS A 47 13.84 16.28 -10.83
N PHE A 48 13.97 15.74 -12.04
CA PHE A 48 13.55 16.40 -13.27
C PHE A 48 12.18 15.91 -13.72
N VAL A 49 11.29 16.85 -14.04
CA VAL A 49 9.96 16.53 -14.57
C VAL A 49 10.07 16.17 -16.04
N LEU A 50 9.89 14.88 -16.36
CA LEU A 50 9.98 14.39 -17.75
C LEU A 50 8.67 14.56 -18.54
N ARG A 51 7.52 14.47 -17.85
CA ARG A 51 6.18 14.56 -18.46
C ARG A 51 5.20 15.13 -17.46
N THR A 52 4.28 15.97 -17.94
CA THR A 52 3.20 16.57 -17.14
C THR A 52 1.83 16.29 -17.77
N GLY A 53 0.79 16.36 -16.93
CA GLY A 53 -0.61 16.22 -17.31
C GLY A 53 -0.89 14.95 -18.11
N PHE A 54 -1.64 15.14 -19.20
CA PHE A 54 -2.24 14.07 -20.02
C PHE A 54 -1.26 13.12 -20.71
N THR A 55 0.03 13.45 -20.68
CA THR A 55 1.08 12.60 -21.25
C THR A 55 1.69 11.63 -20.23
N SER A 56 1.35 11.79 -18.94
CA SER A 56 1.75 10.92 -17.83
C SER A 56 1.18 9.49 -18.00
N ALA A 57 1.78 8.53 -17.30
CA ALA A 57 1.32 7.15 -17.35
C ALA A 57 -0.07 6.98 -16.72
N GLN A 58 -0.30 7.62 -15.58
CA GLN A 58 -1.57 7.57 -14.84
C GLN A 58 -2.73 8.14 -15.69
N GLU A 59 -2.57 9.31 -16.28
CA GLU A 59 -3.66 9.93 -17.05
C GLU A 59 -3.95 9.18 -18.36
N LYS A 60 -2.95 8.53 -18.96
CA LYS A 60 -3.20 7.61 -20.09
C LYS A 60 -4.09 6.44 -19.69
N LEU A 61 -3.89 5.88 -18.51
CA LEU A 61 -4.76 4.83 -17.98
C LEU A 61 -6.17 5.36 -17.70
N VAL A 62 -6.29 6.53 -17.07
CA VAL A 62 -7.59 7.17 -16.79
C VAL A 62 -8.38 7.42 -18.08
N ARG A 63 -7.73 7.94 -19.13
CA ARG A 63 -8.35 8.15 -20.45
C ARG A 63 -8.74 6.85 -21.13
N MET A 64 -7.93 5.80 -20.99
CA MET A 64 -8.27 4.47 -21.51
C MET A 64 -9.53 3.94 -20.83
N ILE A 65 -9.65 4.11 -19.51
CA ILE A 65 -10.84 3.74 -18.74
C ILE A 65 -12.05 4.54 -19.24
N GLU A 66 -11.95 5.86 -19.31
CA GLU A 66 -13.03 6.73 -19.79
C GLU A 66 -13.47 6.37 -21.22
N GLY A 67 -12.53 6.15 -22.13
CA GLY A 67 -12.80 5.77 -23.51
C GLY A 67 -13.36 4.35 -23.69
N SER A 68 -13.10 3.46 -22.72
CA SER A 68 -13.62 2.08 -22.72
C SER A 68 -15.00 1.93 -22.10
N GLN A 69 -15.55 2.97 -21.46
CA GLN A 69 -16.90 2.94 -20.92
C GLN A 69 -17.91 2.91 -22.07
N GLU A 70 -18.44 1.73 -22.38
CA GLU A 70 -19.64 1.65 -23.20
C GLU A 70 -20.80 2.30 -22.43
N LYS A 71 -21.55 3.17 -23.11
CA LYS A 71 -22.86 3.56 -22.62
C LYS A 71 -23.68 2.28 -22.52
N VAL A 72 -23.97 1.86 -21.28
CA VAL A 72 -25.02 0.88 -21.04
C VAL A 72 -26.29 1.51 -21.59
N LYS A 73 -26.67 1.11 -22.80
CA LYS A 73 -28.01 1.33 -23.32
C LYS A 73 -28.91 0.49 -22.43
N GLY A 74 -29.27 1.03 -21.27
CA GLY A 74 -30.48 0.61 -20.61
C GLY A 74 -31.56 0.72 -21.68
N SER A 75 -32.29 -0.37 -21.92
CA SER A 75 -33.40 -0.33 -22.86
C SER A 75 -34.22 0.93 -22.57
N GLU A 76 -34.15 1.93 -23.45
CA GLU A 76 -34.90 3.19 -23.34
C GLU A 76 -36.41 2.96 -23.49
N SER A 77 -36.83 1.70 -23.58
CA SER A 77 -38.20 1.28 -23.33
C SER A 77 -38.57 1.58 -21.88
N SER A 78 -39.27 2.70 -21.69
CA SER A 78 -40.27 2.94 -20.65
C SER A 78 -40.10 1.99 -19.45
N GLN A 79 -39.16 2.29 -18.57
CA GLN A 79 -38.91 1.44 -17.41
C GLN A 79 -40.23 1.35 -16.65
N CYS A 80 -40.81 0.14 -16.61
CA CYS A 80 -42.11 -0.04 -15.99
C CYS A 80 -42.02 0.50 -14.56
N MET A 81 -43.05 1.22 -14.10
CA MET A 81 -43.08 1.81 -12.75
C MET A 81 -42.69 0.80 -11.67
N GLN A 82 -43.03 -0.48 -11.87
CA GLN A 82 -42.65 -1.61 -11.01
C GLN A 82 -41.14 -1.89 -10.99
N GLN A 83 -40.47 -1.84 -12.16
CA GLN A 83 -39.03 -2.04 -12.26
C GLN A 83 -38.26 -0.87 -11.63
N ALA A 84 -38.74 0.37 -11.82
CA ALA A 84 -38.17 1.54 -11.18
C ALA A 84 -38.29 1.47 -9.64
N LEU A 85 -39.46 1.07 -9.13
CA LEU A 85 -39.68 0.86 -7.69
C LEU A 85 -38.75 -0.22 -7.12
N ALA A 86 -38.62 -1.35 -7.82
CA ALA A 86 -37.76 -2.46 -7.40
C ALA A 86 -36.27 -2.06 -7.36
N VAL A 87 -35.79 -1.34 -8.38
CA VAL A 87 -34.41 -0.81 -8.40
C VAL A 87 -34.21 0.18 -7.26
N ASN A 88 -35.15 1.12 -7.05
CA ASN A 88 -35.03 2.11 -5.99
C ASN A 88 -35.02 1.50 -4.56
N ASN A 89 -35.88 0.51 -4.31
CA ASN A 89 -35.87 -0.25 -3.05
C ASN A 89 -34.54 -1.00 -2.83
N SER A 90 -33.96 -1.52 -3.92
CA SER A 90 -32.65 -2.19 -3.88
C SER A 90 -31.54 -1.19 -3.54
N LEU A 91 -31.55 0.01 -4.14
CA LEU A 91 -30.60 1.08 -3.83
C LEU A 91 -30.65 1.50 -2.36
N MET A 92 -31.85 1.68 -1.80
CA MET A 92 -32.02 2.05 -0.39
C MET A 92 -31.46 0.98 0.56
N THR A 93 -31.60 -0.30 0.20
CA THR A 93 -31.02 -1.40 0.98
C THR A 93 -29.50 -1.43 0.85
N LEU A 94 -28.97 -1.23 -0.36
CA LEU A 94 -27.52 -1.17 -0.61
C LEU A 94 -26.85 0.01 0.10
N MET A 95 -27.50 1.18 0.15
CA MET A 95 -26.99 2.35 0.88
C MET A 95 -26.85 2.09 2.39
N LYS A 96 -27.78 1.31 2.99
CA LYS A 96 -27.67 0.89 4.39
C LYS A 96 -26.44 0.01 4.64
N LEU A 97 -25.98 -0.71 3.62
CA LEU A 97 -24.76 -1.52 3.63
C LEU A 97 -23.51 -0.75 3.17
N GLN A 98 -23.60 0.58 3.01
CA GLN A 98 -22.52 1.44 2.49
C GLN A 98 -22.09 1.08 1.05
N VAL A 99 -23.00 0.48 0.26
CA VAL A 99 -22.80 0.22 -1.16
C VAL A 99 -23.51 1.29 -1.98
N PHE A 100 -22.74 2.16 -2.62
CA PHE A 100 -23.25 3.27 -3.43
C PHE A 100 -23.21 2.91 -4.92
N CYS A 101 -24.37 2.92 -5.58
CA CYS A 101 -24.46 2.67 -7.01
C CYS A 101 -24.57 3.99 -7.78
N THR A 102 -23.64 4.24 -8.70
CA THR A 102 -23.64 5.45 -9.55
C THR A 102 -24.54 5.30 -10.80
N ASN A 103 -24.89 4.06 -11.18
CA ASN A 103 -25.70 3.77 -12.37
C ASN A 103 -26.77 2.70 -12.06
N PRO A 104 -27.97 3.11 -11.59
CA PRO A 104 -29.02 2.19 -11.13
C PRO A 104 -29.47 1.10 -12.12
N PRO A 105 -29.56 1.34 -13.45
CA PRO A 105 -29.81 0.29 -14.44
C PRO A 105 -28.88 -0.93 -14.38
N ARG A 106 -27.69 -0.83 -13.77
CA ARG A 106 -26.77 -1.97 -13.63
C ARG A 106 -27.14 -2.94 -12.50
N VAL A 107 -28.01 -2.55 -11.57
CA VAL A 107 -28.38 -3.40 -10.41
C VAL A 107 -28.97 -4.76 -10.85
N PRO A 108 -29.91 -4.84 -11.80
CA PRO A 108 -30.43 -6.15 -12.25
C PRO A 108 -29.43 -6.98 -13.07
N ILE A 109 -28.39 -6.34 -13.64
CA ILE A 109 -27.35 -7.03 -14.42
C ILE A 109 -26.48 -7.88 -13.49
N ALA A 110 -26.28 -7.44 -12.24
CA ALA A 110 -25.50 -8.17 -11.24
C ALA A 110 -26.03 -9.59 -10.97
N GLY A 111 -27.33 -9.83 -11.14
CA GLY A 111 -27.94 -11.15 -10.99
C GLY A 111 -27.71 -12.11 -12.17
N LYS A 112 -27.05 -11.66 -13.24
CA LYS A 112 -26.74 -12.45 -14.44
C LYS A 112 -25.24 -12.74 -14.62
N ILE A 113 -24.41 -12.35 -13.67
CA ILE A 113 -22.96 -12.55 -13.74
C ILE A 113 -22.65 -14.04 -13.56
N ASP A 114 -21.78 -14.58 -14.42
CA ASP A 114 -21.30 -15.96 -14.43
C ASP A 114 -19.84 -16.10 -13.95
N SER A 115 -19.04 -15.05 -14.10
CA SER A 115 -17.63 -14.98 -13.72
C SER A 115 -17.32 -13.74 -12.89
N CYS A 116 -16.60 -13.93 -11.77
CA CYS A 116 -16.14 -12.83 -10.91
C CYS A 116 -14.61 -12.76 -10.92
N LEU A 117 -14.07 -11.61 -11.32
CA LEU A 117 -12.64 -11.31 -11.27
C LEU A 117 -12.35 -10.52 -9.99
N PHE A 118 -11.37 -10.97 -9.21
CA PHE A 118 -10.94 -10.29 -8.00
C PHE A 118 -9.53 -9.74 -8.20
N ASP A 119 -9.34 -8.47 -7.88
CA ASP A 119 -8.01 -7.91 -7.67
C ASP A 119 -7.43 -8.43 -6.34
N LYS A 120 -6.12 -8.57 -6.24
CA LYS A 120 -5.48 -9.08 -5.03
C LYS A 120 -5.25 -7.96 -4.01
N THR A 121 -4.38 -7.02 -4.36
CA THR A 121 -3.83 -6.04 -3.41
C THR A 121 -4.80 -4.88 -3.23
N GLY A 122 -5.17 -4.58 -1.98
CA GLY A 122 -6.20 -3.59 -1.66
C GLY A 122 -7.65 -4.10 -1.82
N THR A 123 -7.84 -5.37 -2.20
CA THR A 123 -9.16 -6.02 -2.31
C THR A 123 -9.23 -7.33 -1.52
N LEU A 124 -8.49 -8.37 -1.93
CA LEU A 124 -8.41 -9.64 -1.18
C LEU A 124 -7.41 -9.57 -0.03
N THR A 125 -6.34 -8.82 -0.22
CA THR A 125 -5.30 -8.57 0.78
C THR A 125 -5.18 -7.08 1.05
N THR A 126 -4.63 -6.72 2.20
CA THR A 126 -4.16 -5.35 2.44
C THR A 126 -2.98 -5.04 1.51
N ASP A 127 -2.74 -3.75 1.27
CA ASP A 127 -1.53 -3.21 0.66
C ASP A 127 -0.40 -3.00 1.69
N GLU A 128 -0.72 -3.07 2.98
CA GLU A 128 0.26 -3.07 4.06
C GLU A 128 1.00 -4.41 4.19
N LEU A 129 2.30 -4.32 4.48
CA LEU A 129 3.13 -5.46 4.85
C LEU A 129 2.87 -5.86 6.30
N VAL A 130 2.73 -7.16 6.54
CA VAL A 130 2.54 -7.74 7.88
C VAL A 130 3.56 -8.85 8.09
N ALA A 131 4.40 -8.71 9.12
CA ALA A 131 5.34 -9.76 9.50
C ALA A 131 4.59 -10.92 10.18
N VAL A 132 4.67 -12.12 9.58
CA VAL A 132 3.86 -13.29 9.98
C VAL A 132 4.52 -14.08 11.12
N GLY A 133 5.83 -14.30 11.04
CA GLY A 133 6.56 -15.06 12.06
C GLY A 133 8.06 -15.13 11.83
N ASP A 134 8.76 -15.52 12.88
CA ASP A 134 10.19 -15.81 12.87
C ASP A 134 10.45 -17.30 12.65
N PHE A 135 11.57 -17.62 12.00
CA PHE A 135 12.07 -18.96 11.82
C PHE A 135 13.35 -19.17 12.65
N GLU A 136 13.22 -19.76 13.82
CA GLU A 136 14.35 -20.06 14.69
C GLU A 136 15.02 -21.39 14.26
N SER A 137 16.09 -21.31 13.48
CA SER A 137 16.80 -22.50 12.96
C SER A 137 17.77 -23.16 13.96
N PHE A 138 17.94 -22.64 15.18
CA PHE A 138 19.08 -23.00 16.06
C PHE A 138 18.76 -23.84 17.30
N SER A 139 17.52 -24.25 17.54
CA SER A 139 17.21 -25.16 18.67
C SER A 139 16.76 -26.54 18.18
N ALA A 140 17.70 -27.48 18.17
CA ALA A 140 17.51 -28.90 17.89
C ALA A 140 16.70 -29.64 18.99
N LYS A 141 15.56 -29.09 19.42
CA LYS A 141 14.61 -29.77 20.30
C LYS A 141 13.19 -29.55 19.80
N ASN A 142 12.71 -30.52 19.02
CA ASN A 142 11.32 -30.87 18.70
C ASN A 142 10.23 -30.01 19.40
N LYS A 143 10.13 -28.72 19.07
CA LYS A 143 8.92 -27.95 19.28
C LYS A 143 8.06 -28.21 18.06
N LYS A 144 6.78 -28.52 18.27
CA LYS A 144 5.79 -28.59 17.18
C LYS A 144 5.81 -27.25 16.46
N LEU A 145 6.54 -27.19 15.35
CA LEU A 145 6.46 -26.12 14.38
C LEU A 145 4.98 -26.01 13.98
N ALA A 146 4.45 -24.79 13.86
CA ALA A 146 3.18 -24.59 13.16
C ALA A 146 3.31 -25.21 11.75
N ASN A 147 2.19 -25.46 11.07
CA ASN A 147 2.20 -26.17 9.78
C ASN A 147 3.16 -25.58 8.72
N ASP A 148 3.56 -24.31 8.88
CA ASP A 148 4.46 -23.57 7.98
C ASP A 148 5.88 -23.35 8.54
N GLY A 149 6.20 -23.91 9.72
CA GLY A 149 7.51 -23.80 10.34
C GLY A 149 7.81 -22.48 11.06
N LEU A 150 6.87 -21.53 11.07
CA LEU A 150 7.05 -20.20 11.66
C LEU A 150 6.52 -20.12 13.09
N THR A 151 7.24 -19.39 13.94
CA THR A 151 6.77 -18.93 15.25
C THR A 151 6.14 -17.55 15.08
N ALA A 152 4.87 -17.38 15.46
CA ALA A 152 4.18 -16.10 15.33
C ALA A 152 4.96 -14.97 16.02
N MET A 153 5.12 -13.81 15.34
CA MET A 153 5.89 -12.65 15.83
C MET A 153 5.49 -12.21 17.24
N THR A 154 4.21 -12.32 17.58
CA THR A 154 3.68 -11.94 18.91
C THR A 154 4.14 -12.83 20.06
N LYS A 155 4.74 -14.00 19.77
CA LYS A 155 5.22 -14.97 20.77
C LYS A 155 6.74 -15.02 20.89
N VAL A 156 7.45 -14.13 20.20
CA VAL A 156 8.91 -14.15 20.13
C VAL A 156 9.54 -13.45 21.36
N GLU A 157 8.71 -12.93 22.29
CA GLU A 157 9.13 -12.21 23.50
C GLU A 157 10.35 -12.85 24.20
N GLY A 158 11.50 -12.17 24.13
CA GLY A 158 12.73 -12.57 24.82
C GLY A 158 13.68 -13.47 24.02
N SER A 159 13.42 -13.71 22.74
CA SER A 159 14.38 -14.34 21.84
C SER A 159 15.51 -13.37 21.44
N ALA A 160 16.63 -13.92 20.96
CA ALA A 160 17.69 -13.11 20.37
C ALA A 160 17.22 -12.41 19.08
N ALA A 161 16.29 -13.00 18.33
CA ALA A 161 15.77 -12.43 17.08
C ALA A 161 14.99 -11.13 17.33
N ASP A 162 14.17 -11.06 18.38
CA ASP A 162 13.44 -9.84 18.75
C ASP A 162 14.38 -8.68 19.06
N LEU A 163 15.44 -8.96 19.83
CA LEU A 163 16.45 -7.94 20.19
C LEU A 163 17.24 -7.48 18.96
N VAL A 164 17.54 -8.37 18.03
CA VAL A 164 18.22 -8.02 16.78
C VAL A 164 17.31 -7.17 15.88
N LEU A 165 16.05 -7.56 15.70
CA LEU A 165 15.09 -6.78 14.91
C LEU A 165 14.86 -5.37 15.51
N ALA A 166 14.77 -5.29 16.84
CA ALA A 166 14.61 -4.01 17.54
C ALA A 166 15.90 -3.18 17.64
N GLY A 167 17.07 -3.80 17.62
CA GLY A 167 18.37 -3.12 17.74
C GLY A 167 19.01 -2.73 16.39
N CYS A 168 18.72 -3.49 15.34
CA CYS A 168 19.31 -3.33 14.01
C CYS A 168 18.26 -2.84 12.99
N ASN A 169 17.63 -1.70 13.27
CA ASN A 169 16.74 -1.01 12.33
C ASN A 169 17.17 0.46 12.18
N SER A 170 16.69 1.09 11.11
CA SER A 170 16.99 2.48 10.77
C SER A 170 15.83 3.44 11.05
N LEU A 171 14.86 3.00 11.87
CA LEU A 171 13.65 3.74 12.16
C LEU A 171 13.93 4.99 12.98
N ILE A 172 13.23 6.06 12.63
CA ILE A 172 13.35 7.36 13.28
C ILE A 172 11.99 7.78 13.83
N PHE A 173 12.00 8.56 14.92
CA PHE A 173 10.78 9.11 15.51
C PHE A 173 10.73 10.61 15.20
N ILE A 174 9.76 11.03 14.40
CA ILE A 174 9.56 12.42 13.95
C ILE A 174 8.10 12.80 14.19
N ASP A 175 7.85 13.96 14.81
CA ASP A 175 6.51 14.54 14.99
C ASP A 175 5.46 13.62 15.63
N GLY A 176 5.90 12.71 16.51
CA GLY A 176 5.02 11.76 17.20
C GLY A 176 4.77 10.45 16.43
N GLU A 177 5.35 10.28 15.25
CA GLU A 177 5.23 9.09 14.42
C GLU A 177 6.58 8.41 14.16
N VAL A 178 6.53 7.10 13.91
CA VAL A 178 7.70 6.32 13.50
C VAL A 178 7.79 6.33 11.97
N ALA A 179 8.89 6.86 11.45
CA ALA A 179 9.19 6.91 10.02
C ALA A 179 10.38 6.01 9.69
N GLY A 180 10.40 5.45 8.47
CA GLY A 180 11.46 4.57 7.97
C GLY A 180 10.92 3.52 6.99
N ASP A 181 11.65 2.44 6.80
CA ASP A 181 11.26 1.38 5.88
C ASP A 181 9.94 0.71 6.35
N PRO A 182 8.90 0.62 5.50
CA PRO A 182 7.65 -0.06 5.82
C PRO A 182 7.82 -1.48 6.34
N LEU A 183 8.86 -2.22 5.90
CA LEU A 183 9.15 -3.57 6.36
C LEU A 183 9.63 -3.59 7.82
N GLU A 184 10.49 -2.64 8.19
CA GLU A 184 10.97 -2.47 9.58
C GLU A 184 9.81 -2.04 10.49
N ILE A 185 8.96 -1.12 10.02
CA ILE A 185 7.75 -0.69 10.74
C ILE A 185 6.79 -1.88 10.93
N ALA A 186 6.58 -2.69 9.90
CA ALA A 186 5.73 -3.88 9.96
C ALA A 186 6.26 -4.91 10.96
N ALA A 187 7.58 -5.10 11.02
CA ALA A 187 8.23 -5.98 11.98
C ALA A 187 8.02 -5.51 13.43
N LEU A 188 8.25 -4.23 13.73
CA LEU A 188 7.99 -3.68 15.08
C LEU A 188 6.51 -3.77 15.49
N LYS A 189 5.60 -3.45 14.56
CA LYS A 189 4.14 -3.55 14.80
C LYS A 189 3.73 -4.99 15.10
N ALA A 190 4.25 -5.97 14.38
CA ALA A 190 4.00 -7.39 14.63
C ALA A 190 4.64 -7.87 15.96
N MET A 191 5.82 -7.33 16.28
CA MET A 191 6.51 -7.30 17.57
C MET A 191 5.61 -6.98 18.76
N ARG A 192 4.67 -6.04 18.55
CA ARG A 192 4.08 -5.19 19.61
C ARG A 192 5.13 -4.34 20.33
N TRP A 193 6.15 -3.88 19.60
CA TRP A 193 7.16 -2.96 20.10
C TRP A 193 6.87 -1.55 19.61
N GLU A 194 7.30 -0.56 20.38
CA GLU A 194 7.13 0.86 20.05
C GLU A 194 8.44 1.62 20.30
N VAL A 195 8.66 2.64 19.47
CA VAL A 195 9.74 3.60 19.66
C VAL A 195 9.26 4.65 20.67
N LYS A 196 9.92 4.75 21.83
CA LYS A 196 9.57 5.75 22.85
C LYS A 196 10.14 7.12 22.46
N GLY A 197 9.24 8.09 22.28
CA GLY A 197 9.55 9.45 21.85
C GLY A 197 10.63 10.13 22.70
N GLU A 198 11.50 10.87 22.01
CA GLU A 198 12.71 11.59 22.46
C GLU A 198 13.99 10.77 22.67
N THR A 199 13.92 9.51 23.11
CA THR A 199 15.16 8.72 23.35
C THR A 199 15.56 7.80 22.20
N GLY A 200 14.68 7.63 21.20
CA GLY A 200 14.87 6.65 20.11
C GLY A 200 14.90 5.20 20.61
N LYS A 201 14.59 4.96 21.89
CA LYS A 201 14.65 3.62 22.48
C LYS A 201 13.44 2.81 22.05
N ILE A 202 13.72 1.66 21.46
CA ILE A 202 12.71 0.70 21.04
C ILE A 202 12.52 -0.29 22.17
N GLY A 203 11.27 -0.53 22.55
CA GLY A 203 10.96 -1.50 23.59
C GLY A 203 9.57 -2.09 23.43
N PRO A 204 9.26 -3.15 24.18
CA PRO A 204 7.94 -3.76 24.16
C PRO A 204 6.90 -2.75 24.65
N LYS A 205 5.77 -2.69 23.94
CA LYS A 205 4.62 -1.90 24.35
C LYS A 205 4.04 -2.52 25.63
N ALA A 206 3.69 -1.68 26.61
CA ALA A 206 3.05 -2.17 27.83
C ALA A 206 1.80 -2.98 27.48
N LYS A 207 1.65 -4.19 28.03
CA LYS A 207 0.50 -5.06 27.76
C LYS A 207 -0.77 -4.32 28.18
N THR A 208 -1.54 -3.85 27.21
CA THR A 208 -2.91 -3.43 27.46
C THR A 208 -3.69 -4.69 27.80
N GLU A 209 -4.01 -4.91 29.07
CA GLU A 209 -5.05 -5.85 29.47
C GLU A 209 -6.35 -5.43 28.79
N LYS A 210 -6.69 -6.11 27.68
CA LYS A 210 -8.04 -6.42 27.16
C LYS A 210 -7.99 -6.62 25.65
N ARG A 211 -8.10 -7.88 25.22
CA ARG A 211 -9.30 -8.37 24.50
C ARG A 211 -9.34 -9.88 24.51
#